data_AF-A0AAU5HWT0-F1
#
_entry.id   AF-A0AAU5HWT0-F1
#
_cell.length_a   1.000
_cell.length_b   1.000
_cell.length_c   1.000
_cell.angle_alpha   90.00
_cell.angle_beta   90.00
_cell.angle_gamma   90.00
#
_symmetry.space_group_name_H-M   'P 1'
#
loop_
_entity.id
_entity.type
_entity.pdbx_description
1 polymer ?
#
loop_
_entity_poly.entity_id
_entity_poly.type
_entity_poly.pdbx_seq_one_letter_code
_entity_poly.pdbx_strand_id
1 'polypeptide(L)' 'MNPEIAPESAWFKSSYSDPGQNCVEAAHLTSTGIAVRDSKKPAGPALLLPVTAWAPFLSHLRAPGSRD' A
#
# COMPACT_ATOMS: atom_id res chain seq x y z
N MET A 1 3.06 -16.94 5.78
CA MET A 1 3.48 -15.53 5.98
C MET A 1 4.59 -15.27 5.00
N ASN A 2 4.52 -14.20 4.20
CA ASN A 2 5.59 -13.85 3.28
C ASN A 2 6.45 -12.76 3.95
N PRO A 3 7.47 -13.12 4.76
CA PRO A 3 8.29 -12.16 5.51
C PRO A 3 9.21 -11.32 4.60
N GLU A 4 9.20 -11.55 3.29
CA GLU A 4 10.22 -11.03 2.37
C GLU A 4 10.16 -9.51 2.16
N ILE A 5 9.02 -8.86 2.44
CA ILE A 5 8.84 -7.41 2.20
C ILE A 5 8.85 -6.59 3.51
N ALA A 6 8.15 -7.05 4.54
CA ALA A 6 8.09 -6.41 5.85
C ALA A 6 7.72 -7.43 6.94
N PRO A 7 8.15 -7.22 8.19
CA PRO A 7 7.68 -8.03 9.32
C PRO A 7 6.17 -7.84 9.50
N GLU A 8 5.47 -8.88 9.97
CA GLU A 8 4.00 -8.85 10.14
C GLU A 8 3.53 -7.68 11.03
N SER A 9 4.32 -7.31 12.04
CA SER A 9 4.03 -6.21 12.96
C SER A 9 4.15 -4.81 12.34
N ALA A 10 4.72 -4.67 11.14
CA ALA A 10 4.81 -3.38 10.44
C ALA A 10 3.56 -3.07 9.60
N TRP A 11 2.67 -4.04 9.40
CA TRP A 11 1.44 -3.85 8.64
C TRP A 11 0.36 -3.21 9.51
N PHE A 12 -0.29 -2.19 8.96
CA PHE A 12 -1.45 -1.55 9.56
C PHE A 12 -2.59 -1.48 8.55
N LYS A 13 -3.80 -1.71 9.05
CA LYS A 13 -5.02 -1.64 8.24
C LYS A 13 -5.37 -0.20 7.93
N SER A 14 -5.76 0.08 6.69
CA SER A 14 -6.25 1.39 6.28
C SER A 14 -7.51 1.77 7.06
N SER A 15 -7.63 3.04 7.46
CA SER A 15 -8.86 3.57 8.07
C SER A 15 -10.07 3.57 7.14
N TYR A 16 -9.84 3.40 5.83
CA TYR A 16 -10.88 3.30 4.81
C TYR A 16 -11.30 1.85 4.52
N SER A 17 -10.73 0.88 5.24
CA SER A 17 -11.12 -0.52 5.12
C SER A 17 -12.30 -0.82 6.03
N ASP A 18 -13.50 -0.80 5.45
CA ASP A 18 -14.71 -1.23 6.14
C ASP A 18 -14.75 -2.76 6.33
N PRO A 19 -15.48 -3.28 7.33
CA PRO A 19 -15.58 -4.72 7.60
C PRO A 19 -16.09 -5.57 6.44
N GLY A 20 -16.74 -4.97 5.43
CA GLY A 20 -17.34 -5.67 4.30
C GLY A 20 -16.53 -5.66 3.00
N GLN A 21 -15.79 -4.58 2.70
CA GLN A 21 -15.19 -4.34 1.38
C GLN A 21 -13.87 -3.54 1.49
N ASN A 22 -13.04 -3.61 0.45
CA ASN A 22 -11.83 -2.78 0.31
C ASN A 22 -10.80 -2.91 1.46
N CYS A 23 -10.49 -4.14 1.87
CA CYS A 23 -9.53 -4.39 2.94
C CYS A 23 -8.09 -4.25 2.43
N VAL A 24 -7.41 -3.18 2.84
CA VAL A 24 -6.03 -2.86 2.47
C VAL A 24 -5.21 -2.71 3.74
N GLU A 25 -4.02 -3.30 3.72
CA GLU A 25 -2.96 -3.04 4.69
C GLU A 25 -1.77 -2.37 4.01
N ALA A 26 -1.10 -1.50 4.74
CA ALA A 26 0.12 -0.87 4.30
C ALA A 26 1.24 -1.08 5.33
N ALA A 27 2.49 -1.03 4.87
CA ALA A 27 3.67 -1.02 5.72
C ALA A 27 4.66 0.05 5.24
N HIS A 28 5.16 0.86 6.16
CA HIS A 28 6.24 1.80 5.86
C HIS A 28 7.57 1.05 5.87
N LEU A 29 8.28 1.09 4.74
CA LEU A 29 9.62 0.53 4.60
C LEU A 29 10.62 1.68 4.54
N THR A 30 11.18 2.03 5.69
CA THR A 30 11.92 3.29 5.96
C THR A 30 13.00 3.65 4.92
N SER A 31 13.53 2.69 4.17
CA SER A 31 14.54 2.90 3.12
C SER A 31 14.11 2.52 1.69
N THR A 32 13.03 1.76 1.52
CA THR A 32 12.67 1.18 0.21
C THR A 32 11.33 1.66 -0.32
N GLY A 33 10.40 2.11 0.53
CA GLY A 33 9.14 2.69 0.10
C GLY A 33 7.94 2.29 0.95
N ILE A 34 6.81 2.07 0.28
CA ILE A 34 5.56 1.64 0.92
C ILE A 34 5.14 0.32 0.30
N ALA A 35 4.83 -0.68 1.12
CA ALA A 35 4.20 -1.91 0.67
C ALA A 35 2.70 -1.84 0.92
N VAL A 36 1.91 -2.38 -0.01
CA VAL A 36 0.44 -2.45 0.06
C VAL A 36 -0.02 -3.87 -0.25
N ARG A 37 -0.89 -4.46 0.58
CA ARG A 37 -1.43 -5.80 0.36
C ARG A 37 -2.93 -5.88 0.63
N ASP A 38 -3.56 -6.94 0.12
CA ASP A 38 -4.94 -7.31 0.44
C ASP A 38 -4.99 -7.91 1.85
N SER A 39 -5.70 -7.26 2.78
CA SER A 39 -5.82 -7.76 4.16
C SER A 39 -6.57 -9.10 4.23
N LYS A 40 -7.38 -9.45 3.23
CA LYS A 40 -8.06 -10.75 3.16
C LYS A 40 -7.12 -11.86 2.69
N LYS A 41 -5.99 -11.52 2.09
CA LYS A 41 -4.98 -12.45 1.57
C LYS A 41 -3.57 -12.00 2.00
N PRO A 42 -3.27 -11.96 3.32
CA PRO A 42 -1.98 -11.45 3.82
C PRO A 42 -0.77 -12.29 3.43
N ALA A 43 -0.99 -13.54 3.00
CA ALA A 43 0.04 -14.41 2.43
C ALA A 43 0.20 -14.26 0.89
N GLY A 44 -0.64 -13.45 0.25
CA GLY A 44 -0.57 -13.14 -1.17
C GLY A 44 0.51 -12.09 -1.50
N PRO A 45 0.63 -11.70 -2.77
CA PRO A 45 1.59 -10.68 -3.19
C PRO A 45 1.25 -9.31 -2.61
N ALA A 46 2.29 -8.52 -2.35
CA ALA A 46 2.16 -7.10 -2.03
C ALA A 46 2.71 -6.24 -3.17
N LEU A 47 2.08 -5.09 -3.40
CA LEU A 47 2.59 -4.05 -4.28
C LEU A 47 3.64 -3.23 -3.52
N LEU A 48 4.85 -3.12 -4.08
CA LEU A 48 5.89 -2.24 -3.58
C LEU A 48 5.88 -0.93 -4.36
N LEU A 49 5.71 0.19 -3.66
CA LEU A 49 5.82 1.54 -4.19
C LEU A 49 7.17 2.12 -3.76
N PRO A 50 8.15 2.22 -4.67
CA PRO A 50 9.46 2.78 -4.34
C PRO A 50 9.35 4.22 -3.84
N VAL A 51 10.26 4.63 -2.94
CA VAL A 51 10.32 6.03 -2.44
C VAL A 51 10.35 7.04 -3.60
N THR A 52 11.09 6.73 -4.66
CA THR A 52 11.23 7.59 -5.85
C THR A 52 9.94 7.73 -6.66
N ALA A 53 9.02 6.78 -6.56
CA ALA A 53 7.73 6.80 -7.25
C ALA A 53 6.63 7.50 -6.43
N TRP A 54 6.83 7.66 -5.11
CA TRP A 54 5.78 8.15 -4.21
C TRP A 54 5.35 9.59 -4.50
N ALA A 55 6.29 10.51 -4.63
CA ALA A 55 5.98 11.91 -4.91
C ALA A 55 5.31 12.10 -6.29
N PRO A 56 5.82 11.52 -7.40
CA PRO A 56 5.14 11.54 -8.69
C PRO A 56 3.73 10.95 -8.65
N PHE A 57 3.56 9.81 -7.96
CA PHE A 57 2.26 9.17 -7.80
C PHE A 57 1.24 10.09 -7.13
N LEU A 58 1.61 10.72 -6.01
CA LEU A 58 0.72 11.68 -5.32
C LEU A 58 0.41 12.91 -6.16
N SER A 59 1.38 13.43 -6.90
CA SER A 59 1.16 14.54 -7.83
C SER A 59 0.13 14.17 -8.90
N HIS A 60 0.20 12.95 -9.44
CA HIS A 60 -0.74 12.47 -10.44
C HIS A 60 -2.16 12.28 -9.87
N LEU A 61 -2.29 11.78 -8.63
CA LEU A 61 -3.58 11.62 -7.97
C LEU A 61 -4.26 12.95 -7.61
N ARG A 62 -3.48 14.00 -7.39
CA ARG A 62 -3.99 15.34 -7.01
C ARG A 62 -4.30 16.21 -8.22
N ALA A 63 -3.76 15.87 -9.38
CA ALA A 63 -4.07 16.59 -10.60
C ALA A 63 -5.59 16.48 -10.86
N PRO A 64 -6.29 17.59 -11.15
CA PRO A 64 -7.68 17.52 -11.58
C PRO A 64 -7.72 16.61 -12.81
N GLY A 65 -8.52 15.55 -12.74
CA GLY A 65 -8.55 14.55 -13.80
C GLY A 65 -8.77 15.20 -15.16
N SER A 66 -7.79 15.10 -16.05
CA SER A 66 -8.05 15.17 -17.48
C SER A 66 -8.96 13.99 -17.77
N ARG A 67 -10.27 14.28 -17.78
CA ARG A 67 -11.26 13.42 -18.42
C ARG A 67 -10.94 13.48 -19.91
N ASP A 68 -10.06 12.59 -20.35
CA ASP A 68 -10.02 12.14 -21.72
C ASP A 68 -10.85 10.86 -21.83
#